data_AF-A0A0M4DP77-F1
#
_entry.id   AF-A0A0M4DP77-F1
#
_cell.length_a   1.000
_cell.length_b   1.000
_cell.length_c   1.000
_cell.angle_alpha   90.00
_cell.angle_beta   90.00
_cell.angle_gamma   90.00
#
_symmetry.space_group_name_H-M   'P 1'
#
loop_
_entity.id
_entity.type
_entity.pdbx_description
1 polymer ?
#
loop_
_entity_poly.entity_id
_entity_poly.type
_entity_poly.pdbx_seq_one_letter_code
_entity_poly.pdbx_strand_id
1 'polypeptide(L)'
;MLRSVGQTRVTGSGSGEEPRAAELRAAVARLRRELAGYPAEFSDRGIAEDELAVLAAMVAAGDPEIPRMRRSLLLIAGAVGSVSALSPALMQVRAAVDLFGEAPPQRR
;
A
#
# COMPACT_ATOMS: atom_id res chain seq x y z
N MET A 1 41.94 -7.28 -8.57
CA MET A 1 41.84 -6.89 -7.15
C MET A 1 40.57 -6.04 -7.01
N LEU A 2 39.41 -6.65 -6.72
CA LEU A 2 38.82 -6.84 -5.37
C LEU A 2 38.90 -5.60 -4.45
N ARG A 3 37.75 -4.93 -4.30
CA ARG A 3 37.13 -4.44 -3.04
C ARG A 3 35.68 -4.04 -3.40
N SER A 4 34.66 -4.80 -2.98
CA SER A 4 33.98 -4.69 -1.68
C SER A 4 33.55 -3.25 -1.41
N VAL A 5 32.27 -2.92 -1.27
CA VAL A 5 31.30 -3.57 -0.37
C VAL A 5 29.87 -3.43 -0.91
N GLY A 6 29.15 -4.55 -0.97
CA GLY A 6 27.69 -4.52 -0.99
C GLY A 6 27.23 -3.79 0.27
N GLN A 7 26.60 -2.64 0.09
CA GLN A 7 26.01 -1.91 1.20
C GLN A 7 24.85 -2.73 1.72
N THR A 8 25.18 -3.46 2.77
CA THR A 8 24.27 -4.21 3.63
C THR A 8 23.12 -3.29 3.99
N ARG A 9 21.89 -3.68 3.60
CA ARG A 9 20.66 -3.07 4.09
C ARG A 9 20.77 -2.98 5.60
N VAL A 10 20.94 -1.76 6.11
CA VAL A 10 20.72 -1.46 7.52
C VAL A 10 19.22 -1.57 7.72
N THR A 11 18.76 -2.78 8.03
CA THR A 11 17.51 -3.00 8.74
C THR A 11 17.74 -2.46 10.15
N GLY A 12 17.42 -1.17 10.32
CA GLY A 12 17.39 -0.53 11.62
C GLY A 12 16.55 -1.37 12.58
N SER A 13 17.14 -1.64 13.73
CA SER A 13 16.61 -2.44 14.82
C SER A 13 15.15 -2.10 15.17
N GLY A 14 14.31 -3.14 15.20
CA GLY A 14 12.93 -3.10 15.65
C GLY A 14 12.31 -4.47 15.40
N SER A 15 12.42 -5.38 16.36
CA SER A 15 11.51 -6.54 16.41
C SER A 15 10.10 -6.01 16.61
N GLY A 16 9.44 -5.73 15.49
CA GLY A 16 8.20 -4.99 15.40
C GLY A 16 8.08 -4.53 13.96
N GLU A 17 7.12 -5.13 13.25
CA GLU A 17 6.59 -4.73 11.94
C GLU A 17 7.10 -3.40 11.36
N GLU A 18 7.63 -3.41 10.12
CA GLU A 18 8.08 -2.18 9.45
C GLU A 18 6.92 -1.14 9.49
N PRO A 19 7.14 0.08 10.02
CA PRO A 19 6.06 1.02 10.33
C PRO A 19 5.21 1.38 9.10
N ARG A 20 5.85 1.45 7.92
CA ARG A 20 5.17 1.69 6.64
C ARG A 20 4.27 0.52 6.23
N ALA A 21 4.69 -0.72 6.52
CA ALA A 21 3.90 -1.92 6.26
C ALA A 21 2.69 -2.01 7.20
N ALA A 22 2.85 -1.62 8.47
CA ALA A 22 1.75 -1.52 9.43
C ALA A 22 0.70 -0.50 8.98
N GLU A 23 1.16 0.70 8.57
CA GLU A 23 0.30 1.77 8.11
C GLU A 23 -0.50 1.38 6.86
N LEU A 24 0.17 0.78 5.86
CA LEU A 24 -0.54 0.30 4.67
C LEU A 24 -1.58 -0.76 5.00
N ARG A 25 -1.26 -1.72 5.88
CA ARG A 25 -2.24 -2.74 6.29
C ARG A 25 -3.43 -2.15 7.02
N ALA A 26 -3.22 -1.18 7.90
CA ALA A 26 -4.31 -0.49 8.58
C ALA A 26 -5.21 0.26 7.59
N ALA A 27 -4.62 0.97 6.62
CA ALA A 27 -5.35 1.68 5.58
C ALA A 27 -6.15 0.71 4.69
N VAL A 28 -5.54 -0.40 4.25
CA VAL A 28 -6.21 -1.45 3.48
C VAL A 28 -7.38 -2.07 4.27
N ALA A 29 -7.17 -2.42 5.53
CA ALA A 29 -8.22 -3.00 6.37
C ALA A 29 -9.39 -2.03 6.59
N ARG A 30 -9.12 -0.72 6.68
CA ARG A 30 -10.16 0.31 6.73
C ARG A 30 -10.95 0.35 5.43
N LEU A 31 -10.30 0.48 4.28
CA LEU A 31 -10.98 0.56 2.99
C LEU A 31 -11.81 -0.69 2.70
N ARG A 32 -11.30 -1.89 3.02
CA ARG A 32 -12.07 -3.13 2.91
C ARG A 32 -13.35 -3.14 3.76
N ARG A 33 -13.29 -2.59 4.98
CA ARG A 33 -14.47 -2.47 5.86
C ARG A 33 -15.49 -1.47 5.30
N GLU A 34 -15.02 -0.34 4.79
CA GLU A 34 -15.91 0.66 4.16
C GLU A 34 -16.55 0.12 2.88
N LEU A 35 -15.81 -0.62 2.04
CA LEU A 35 -16.35 -1.33 0.89
C LEU A 35 -17.38 -2.39 1.29
N ALA A 36 -17.10 -3.17 2.34
CA ALA A 36 -18.01 -4.19 2.83
C ALA A 36 -19.31 -3.65 3.42
N GLY A 37 -19.25 -2.47 4.04
CA GLY A 37 -20.41 -1.77 4.58
C GLY A 37 -21.15 -0.91 3.57
N TYR A 38 -20.64 -0.74 2.34
CA TYR A 38 -21.28 0.13 1.36
C TYR A 38 -22.50 -0.58 0.72
N PRO A 39 -23.69 0.03 0.79
CA PRO A 39 -24.94 -0.64 0.40
C PRO A 39 -25.14 -0.75 -1.12
N ALA A 40 -24.42 0.02 -1.94
CA ALA A 40 -24.57 -0.04 -3.38
C ALA A 40 -23.81 -1.21 -3.99
N GLU A 41 -24.39 -1.82 -5.03
CA GLU A 41 -23.67 -2.78 -5.86
C GLU A 41 -22.61 -2.05 -6.70
N PHE A 42 -21.34 -2.37 -6.44
CA PHE A 42 -20.23 -1.97 -7.28
C PHE A 42 -19.94 -3.09 -8.27
N SER A 43 -20.14 -2.84 -9.56
CA SER A 43 -19.85 -3.82 -10.61
C SER A 43 -18.44 -4.40 -10.52
N ASP A 44 -17.48 -3.58 -10.11
CA ASP A 44 -16.06 -3.93 -10.02
C ASP A 44 -15.57 -4.13 -8.58
N ARG A 45 -16.47 -4.36 -7.62
CA ARG A 45 -16.10 -4.52 -6.19
C ARG A 45 -15.03 -5.59 -5.98
N GLY A 46 -15.18 -6.74 -6.63
CA GLY A 46 -14.25 -7.85 -6.51
C GLY A 46 -12.84 -7.47 -6.97
N ILE A 47 -12.73 -6.69 -8.04
CA ILE A 47 -11.44 -6.18 -8.53
C ILE A 47 -10.79 -5.28 -7.48
N ALA A 48 -11.55 -4.37 -6.86
CA ALA A 48 -11.01 -3.51 -5.81
C ALA A 48 -10.55 -4.31 -4.59
N GLU A 49 -11.32 -5.31 -4.15
CA GLU A 49 -10.97 -6.16 -3.01
C GLU A 49 -9.75 -7.05 -3.29
N ASP A 50 -9.62 -7.59 -4.50
CA ASP A 50 -8.49 -8.40 -4.93
C ASP A 50 -7.20 -7.57 -4.99
N GLU A 51 -7.24 -6.37 -5.58
CA GLU A 51 -6.08 -5.48 -5.62
C GLU A 51 -5.66 -5.01 -4.22
N LEU A 52 -6.62 -4.81 -3.31
CA LEU A 52 -6.33 -4.55 -1.90
C LEU A 52 -5.65 -5.74 -1.21
N ALA A 53 -6.04 -6.97 -1.55
CA ALA A 53 -5.36 -8.17 -1.08
C ALA A 53 -3.94 -8.28 -1.64
N VAL A 54 -3.72 -7.91 -2.90
CA VAL A 54 -2.39 -7.85 -3.52
C VAL A 54 -1.48 -6.85 -2.80
N LEU A 55 -1.97 -5.65 -2.49
CA LEU A 55 -1.21 -4.66 -1.70
C LEU A 55 -0.81 -5.21 -0.32
N ALA A 56 -1.75 -5.83 0.39
CA ALA A 56 -1.49 -6.42 1.70
C ALA A 56 -0.49 -7.60 1.63
N ALA A 57 -0.58 -8.43 0.59
CA ALA A 57 0.31 -9.56 0.37
C ALA A 57 1.75 -9.10 0.09
N MET A 58 1.95 -8.05 -0.72
CA MET A 58 3.28 -7.52 -1.01
C MET A 58 4.01 -7.05 0.25
N VAL A 59 3.33 -6.29 1.11
CA VAL A 59 3.93 -5.83 2.38
C VAL A 59 4.10 -6.96 3.39
N ALA A 60 3.24 -7.97 3.38
CA ALA A 60 3.41 -9.16 4.22
C ALA A 60 4.59 -10.02 3.78
N ALA A 61 4.85 -10.10 2.47
CA ALA A 61 6.00 -10.79 1.89
C ALA A 61 7.31 -10.01 2.05
N GLY A 62 7.25 -8.72 2.42
CA GLY A 62 8.42 -7.85 2.58
C GLY A 62 9.06 -7.40 1.26
N ASP A 63 8.35 -7.52 0.14
CA ASP A 63 8.82 -7.11 -1.19
C ASP A 63 7.87 -6.10 -1.86
N PRO A 64 7.73 -4.88 -1.30
CA PRO A 64 6.88 -3.85 -1.87
C PRO A 64 7.48 -3.24 -3.15
N GLU A 65 6.80 -3.46 -4.28
CA GLU A 65 7.17 -2.92 -5.59
C GLU A 65 6.39 -1.63 -5.91
N ILE A 66 7.03 -0.46 -5.83
CA ILE A 66 6.36 0.86 -6.04
C ILE A 66 5.56 0.95 -7.34
N PRO A 67 6.11 0.56 -8.51
CA PRO A 67 5.37 0.66 -9.76
C PRO A 67 4.10 -0.21 -9.74
N ARG A 68 4.16 -1.38 -9.10
CA ARG A 68 3.04 -2.30 -8.96
C ARG A 68 2.01 -1.79 -7.98
N MET A 69 2.44 -1.25 -6.83
CA MET A 69 1.53 -0.63 -5.85
C MET A 69 0.77 0.55 -6.47
N ARG A 70 1.44 1.40 -7.25
CA ARG A 70 0.81 2.50 -7.98
C ARG A 70 -0.19 2.00 -9.04
N ARG A 71 0.12 0.91 -9.74
CA ARG A 71 -0.82 0.26 -10.67
C ARG A 71 -2.06 -0.25 -9.93
N SER A 72 -1.89 -0.97 -8.82
CA SER A 72 -3.02 -1.46 -8.00
C SER A 72 -3.89 -0.31 -7.49
N LEU A 73 -3.31 0.81 -7.06
CA LEU A 73 -4.07 2.00 -6.69
C LEU A 73 -4.96 2.54 -7.83
N LEU A 74 -4.44 2.57 -9.06
CA LEU A 74 -5.20 3.02 -10.22
C LEU A 74 -6.36 2.06 -10.53
N LEU A 75 -6.15 0.75 -10.38
CA LEU A 75 -7.20 -0.26 -10.57
C LEU A 75 -8.29 -0.13 -9.49
N ILE A 76 -7.90 0.03 -8.23
CA ILE A 76 -8.84 0.27 -7.11
C ILE A 76 -9.65 1.55 -7.36
N ALA A 77 -8.98 2.65 -7.74
CA ALA A 77 -9.66 3.92 -8.02
C ALA A 77 -10.64 3.82 -9.20
N GLY A 78 -10.27 3.08 -10.25
CA GLY A 78 -11.16 2.81 -11.39
C GLY A 78 -12.36 1.94 -11.02
N ALA A 79 -12.15 0.91 -10.20
CA ALA A 79 -13.18 -0.02 -9.76
C ALA A 79 -14.17 0.59 -8.75
N VAL A 80 -13.68 1.48 -7.88
CA VAL A 80 -14.50 2.20 -6.90
C VAL A 80 -15.21 3.42 -7.53
N GLY A 81 -14.61 4.04 -8.55
CA GLY A 81 -15.15 5.23 -9.20
C GLY A 81 -15.12 6.48 -8.32
N SER A 82 -15.96 7.48 -8.64
CA SER A 82 -16.01 8.77 -7.93
C SER A 82 -16.87 8.75 -6.64
N VAL A 83 -16.89 7.64 -5.91
CA VAL A 83 -17.69 7.54 -4.68
C VAL A 83 -17.04 8.34 -3.54
N SER A 84 -17.56 9.55 -3.32
CA SER A 84 -17.05 10.49 -2.31
C SER A 84 -17.00 9.90 -0.89
N ALA A 85 -17.87 8.94 -0.56
CA ALA A 85 -17.89 8.28 0.75
C ALA A 85 -16.64 7.43 1.01
N LEU A 86 -16.01 6.89 -0.05
CA LEU A 86 -14.82 6.04 0.04
C LEU A 86 -13.51 6.83 -0.17
N SER A 87 -13.61 8.08 -0.65
CA SER A 87 -12.45 8.95 -0.87
C SER A 87 -11.53 9.08 0.35
N PRO A 88 -12.02 9.24 1.60
CA PRO A 88 -11.13 9.37 2.75
C PRO A 88 -10.28 8.11 3.00
N ALA A 89 -10.85 6.91 2.88
CA ALA A 89 -10.09 5.67 3.04
C ALA A 89 -9.17 5.40 1.85
N LEU A 90 -9.61 5.68 0.62
CA LEU A 90 -8.77 5.55 -0.56
C LEU A 90 -7.54 6.48 -0.50
N MET A 91 -7.72 7.72 -0.05
CA MET A 91 -6.61 8.67 0.14
C MET A 91 -5.61 8.20 1.21
N GLN A 92 -6.07 7.53 2.28
CA GLN A 92 -5.16 6.93 3.26
C GLN A 92 -4.32 5.80 2.66
N VAL A 93 -4.92 4.92 1.83
CA VAL A 93 -4.16 3.87 1.14
C VAL A 93 -3.13 4.49 0.19
N ARG A 94 -3.50 5.52 -0.56
CA ARG A 94 -2.56 6.26 -1.41
C ARG A 94 -1.39 6.84 -0.61
N ALA A 95 -1.68 7.55 0.48
CA ALA A 95 -0.65 8.14 1.33
C ALA A 95 0.30 7.07 1.89
N ALA A 96 -0.24 5.92 2.34
CA ALA A 96 0.57 4.82 2.83
C ALA A 96 1.46 4.20 1.74
N VAL A 97 0.98 4.09 0.48
CA VAL A 97 1.79 3.66 -0.66
C VAL A 97 2.92 4.67 -0.95
N ASP A 98 2.64 5.97 -0.85
CA ASP A 98 3.62 7.03 -1.12
C ASP A 98 4.82 6.96 -0.15
N LEU A 99 4.65 6.46 1.08
CA LEU A 99 5.75 6.23 2.05
C LEU A 99 6.81 5.23 1.58
N PHE A 100 6.47 4.35 0.64
CA PHE A 100 7.43 3.42 0.04
C PHE A 100 8.18 4.06 -1.13
N GLY A 101 7.61 5.10 -1.76
CA GLY A 101 8.19 5.83 -2.89
C GLY A 101 9.06 7.02 -2.50
N GLU A 102 8.92 7.54 -1.26
CA GLU A 102 9.79 8.59 -0.74
C GLU A 102 11.20 8.01 -0.48
N ALA A 103 12.20 8.47 -1.24
CA ALA A 103 13.60 8.18 -0.92
C ALA A 103 13.89 8.75 0.48
N PRO A 104 14.69 8.06 1.33
CA PRO A 104 15.04 8.63 2.63
C PRO A 104 15.66 10.01 2.40
N PRO A 105 15.31 11.04 3.21
CA PRO A 105 15.87 12.37 3.03
C PRO A 105 17.38 12.24 3.07
N GLN A 106 18.03 12.58 1.94
CA GLN A 106 19.48 12.68 1.92
C GLN A 106 19.85 13.79 2.89
N ARG A 107 20.32 13.42 4.08
CA ARG A 107 20.92 14.35 5.03
C ARG A 107 22.12 14.98 4.30
N ARG A 108 21.94 16.23 3.87
CA ARG A 108 23.02 17.11 3.44
C ARG A 108 23.67 17.76 4.65
#